data_AF-A0A928QNE5-F1
#
_entry.id   AF-A0A928QNE5-F1
#
_cell.length_a   1.000
_cell.length_b   1.000
_cell.length_c   1.000
_cell.angle_alpha   90.00
_cell.angle_beta   90.00
_cell.angle_gamma   90.00
#
_symmetry.space_group_name_H-M   'P 1'
#
loop_
_entity.id
_entity.type
_entity.pdbx_description
1 polymer ?
#
loop_
_entity_poly.entity_id
_entity_poly.type
_entity_poly.pdbx_seq_one_letter_code
_entity_poly.pdbx_strand_id
1 'polypeptide(L)'
;MSVISLPPSPRGDTREQLARQYAYLFQMAQQLNLALDGLGGAVPVSTNQRAAVTPEEKEQYQNLKSLITRTARQVRAEMDKVRLELAGQYVAVSDFGTYLQQLNAAIEGDAAGISQYYRFLSDLQTDVDAVTAAFESYRVDTEGYIRTGIVSYDGAVPVYGVAVGQDLAVQEVDGQRVVEQKNFRATFTAAKLSFWQDAVEVAYVSNNRLYIADITVLRSVAVGRWEIADKSGLAFQWIGG
;
A
#
# COMPACT_ATOMS: atom_id res chain seq x y z
N MET A 1 34.42 31.32 13.25
CA MET A 1 34.83 30.17 12.41
C MET A 1 33.85 29.04 12.66
N SER A 2 32.86 28.87 11.80
CA SER A 2 31.88 27.78 11.92
C SER A 2 32.47 26.54 11.25
N VAL A 3 33.03 25.65 12.06
CA VAL A 3 33.53 24.34 11.61
C VAL A 3 32.36 23.52 11.08
N ILE A 4 32.33 23.28 9.76
CA ILE A 4 31.42 22.31 9.14
C ILE A 4 31.96 20.93 9.51
N SER A 5 31.40 20.32 10.54
CA SER A 5 31.75 18.98 10.98
C SER A 5 31.31 17.96 9.93
N LEU A 6 32.26 17.18 9.41
CA LEU A 6 31.97 16.04 8.52
C LEU A 6 31.05 15.03 9.22
N PRO A 7 30.14 14.38 8.48
CA PRO A 7 29.27 13.36 9.05
C PRO A 7 30.10 12.18 9.58
N PRO A 8 29.79 11.65 10.79
CA PRO A 8 30.38 10.41 11.25
C PRO A 8 29.98 9.26 10.31
N SER A 9 30.92 8.35 10.04
CA SER A 9 30.71 7.23 9.09
C SER A 9 29.40 6.48 9.36
N PRO A 10 28.65 6.11 8.30
CA PRO A 10 27.35 5.47 8.42
C PRO A 10 27.48 4.14 9.16
N ARG A 11 26.89 4.07 10.36
CA ARG A 11 26.70 2.85 11.13
C ARG A 11 25.28 2.88 11.72
N GLY A 12 24.46 1.87 11.41
CA GLY A 12 23.06 1.75 11.83
C GLY A 12 22.11 1.35 10.70
N ASP A 13 20.82 1.21 11.01
CA ASP A 13 19.78 0.79 10.05
C ASP A 13 19.52 1.86 8.95
N THR A 14 19.14 1.43 7.75
CA THR A 14 19.04 2.31 6.55
C THR A 14 18.11 3.51 6.74
N ARG A 15 17.04 3.37 7.54
CA ARG A 15 16.13 4.48 7.89
C ARG A 15 16.78 5.53 8.79
N GLU A 16 17.61 5.13 9.76
CA GLU A 16 18.31 6.07 10.63
C GLU A 16 19.43 6.81 9.89
N GLN A 17 20.08 6.15 8.93
CA GLN A 17 21.07 6.77 8.08
C GLN A 17 20.45 7.87 7.21
N LEU A 18 19.28 7.60 6.60
CA LEU A 18 18.56 8.59 5.82
C LEU A 18 18.15 9.79 6.68
N ALA A 19 17.58 9.55 7.86
CA ALA A 19 17.14 10.63 8.76
C ALA A 19 18.30 11.57 9.17
N ARG A 20 19.50 11.02 9.43
CA ARG A 20 20.69 11.80 9.75
C ARG A 20 21.22 12.59 8.55
N GLN A 21 21.14 12.04 7.35
CA GLN A 21 21.50 12.76 6.12
C GLN A 21 20.52 13.91 5.84
N TYR A 22 19.22 13.68 6.02
CA TYR A 22 18.20 14.74 5.92
C TYR A 22 18.42 15.85 6.95
N ALA A 23 18.72 15.50 8.20
CA ALA A 23 19.00 16.49 9.25
C ALA A 23 20.25 17.34 8.94
N TYR A 24 21.31 16.71 8.42
CA TYR A 24 22.53 17.40 8.02
C TYR A 24 22.31 18.35 6.83
N LEU A 25 21.61 17.90 5.79
CA LEU A 25 21.26 18.74 4.64
C LEU A 25 20.38 19.92 5.07
N PHE A 26 19.44 19.69 5.98
CA PHE A 26 18.57 20.74 6.51
C PHE A 26 19.34 21.77 7.34
N GLN A 27 20.28 21.33 8.18
CA GLN A 27 21.15 22.20 8.95
C GLN A 27 22.08 23.02 8.05
N MET A 28 22.60 22.42 6.97
CA MET A 28 23.41 23.11 5.97
C MET A 28 22.59 24.13 5.18
N ALA A 29 21.36 23.79 4.80
CA ALA A 29 20.44 24.72 4.13
C ALA A 29 20.05 25.90 5.03
N GLN A 30 19.84 25.66 6.33
CA GLN A 30 19.59 26.75 7.29
C GLN A 30 20.82 27.64 7.49
N GLN A 31 22.03 27.07 7.58
CA GLN A 31 23.26 27.86 7.68
C GLN A 31 23.53 28.66 6.40
N LEU A 32 23.21 28.11 5.24
CA LEU A 32 23.31 28.83 3.96
C LEU A 32 22.25 29.95 3.87
N ASN A 33 21.02 29.69 4.29
CA ASN A 33 19.99 30.74 4.34
C ASN A 33 20.34 31.86 5.33
N LEU A 34 20.92 31.54 6.48
CA LEU A 34 21.41 32.55 7.43
C LEU A 34 22.59 33.36 6.89
N ALA A 35 23.51 32.71 6.15
CA ALA A 35 24.58 33.40 5.45
C ALA A 35 24.05 34.29 4.31
N LEU A 36 22.98 33.87 3.63
CA LEU A 36 22.31 34.62 2.58
C LEU A 36 21.51 35.80 3.13
N ASP A 37 20.87 35.63 4.29
CA ASP A 37 20.13 36.69 5.00
C ASP A 37 21.10 37.75 5.57
N GLY A 38 22.31 37.33 5.99
CA GLY A 38 23.43 38.23 6.29
C GLY A 38 23.97 39.00 5.08
N LEU A 39 23.71 38.53 3.86
CA LEU A 39 23.95 39.23 2.59
C LEU A 39 22.71 39.99 2.08
N GLY A 40 21.55 39.81 2.73
CA GLY A 40 20.22 40.28 2.31
C GLY A 40 19.71 41.52 3.04
N GLY A 41 20.56 42.21 3.82
CA GLY A 41 20.22 43.49 4.43
C GLY A 41 20.21 44.64 3.43
N ALA A 42 19.05 44.85 2.78
CA ALA A 42 18.59 46.08 2.12
C ALA A 42 19.64 46.95 1.40
N VAL A 43 19.77 46.79 0.08
CA VAL A 43 20.34 47.83 -0.79
C VAL A 43 19.20 48.71 -1.29
N PRO A 44 19.03 49.97 -0.83
CA PRO A 44 18.23 50.92 -1.55
C PRO A 44 18.96 51.27 -2.85
N VAL A 45 18.27 51.10 -3.98
CA VAL A 45 18.75 51.56 -5.28
C VAL A 45 18.88 53.09 -5.21
N SER A 46 20.10 53.57 -5.08
CA SER A 46 20.44 54.96 -5.35
C SER A 46 21.70 55.05 -6.20
N THR A 47 21.50 55.75 -7.31
CA THR A 47 22.42 56.23 -8.32
C THR A 47 23.78 56.69 -7.82
N ASN A 48 24.81 56.33 -8.59
CA ASN A 48 26.13 56.96 -8.66
C ASN A 48 26.97 56.97 -7.39
N GLN A 49 27.78 55.92 -7.21
CA GLN A 49 29.20 56.04 -6.82
C GLN A 49 29.90 54.70 -7.12
N ARG A 50 30.86 54.71 -8.05
CA ARG A 50 31.87 53.65 -8.19
C ARG A 50 32.74 53.70 -6.93
N ALA A 51 32.38 52.94 -5.90
CA ALA A 51 33.32 52.59 -4.85
C ALA A 51 34.39 51.69 -5.48
N ALA A 52 35.64 52.10 -5.36
CA ALA A 52 36.78 51.30 -5.80
C ALA A 52 36.76 49.99 -5.01
N VAL A 53 36.41 48.89 -5.69
CA VAL A 53 36.52 47.54 -5.14
C VAL A 53 37.95 47.38 -4.62
N THR A 54 38.10 47.20 -3.32
CA THR A 54 39.42 47.02 -2.72
C THR A 54 40.06 45.74 -3.30
N PRO A 55 41.39 45.65 -3.37
CA PRO A 55 42.06 44.44 -3.88
C PRO A 55 41.55 43.16 -3.21
N GLU A 56 41.21 43.26 -1.92
CA GLU A 56 40.71 42.18 -1.07
C GLU A 56 39.30 41.68 -1.49
N GLU A 57 38.38 42.57 -1.86
CA GLU A 57 37.03 42.20 -2.33
C GLU A 57 37.04 41.52 -3.71
N LYS A 58 37.98 41.92 -4.60
CA LYS A 58 38.21 41.23 -5.88
C LYS A 58 38.74 39.83 -5.65
N GLU A 59 39.67 39.64 -4.73
CA GLU A 59 40.20 38.31 -4.39
C GLU A 59 39.12 37.42 -3.77
N GLN A 60 38.29 37.96 -2.88
CA GLN A 60 37.15 37.24 -2.30
C GLN A 60 36.13 36.83 -3.37
N TYR A 61 35.82 37.70 -4.34
CA TYR A 61 34.93 37.37 -5.46
C TYR A 61 35.51 36.28 -6.36
N GLN A 62 36.82 36.31 -6.67
CA GLN A 62 37.48 35.26 -7.45
C GLN A 62 37.52 33.93 -6.70
N ASN A 63 37.73 33.96 -5.38
CA ASN A 63 37.66 32.77 -4.53
C ASN A 63 36.24 32.20 -4.45
N LEU A 64 35.22 33.06 -4.33
CA LEU A 64 33.83 32.61 -4.35
C LEU A 64 33.47 31.99 -5.70
N LYS A 65 33.89 32.61 -6.81
CA LYS A 65 33.70 32.10 -8.17
C LYS A 65 34.40 30.75 -8.36
N SER A 66 35.61 30.58 -7.83
CA SER A 66 36.36 29.32 -7.93
C SER A 66 35.68 28.21 -7.10
N LEU A 67 35.21 28.52 -5.89
CA LEU A 67 34.42 27.63 -5.05
C LEU A 67 33.12 27.20 -5.73
N ILE A 68 32.34 28.14 -6.26
CA ILE A 68 31.08 27.84 -6.98
C ILE A 68 31.36 26.95 -8.20
N THR A 69 32.42 27.25 -8.96
CA THR A 69 32.79 26.46 -10.14
C THR A 69 33.26 25.05 -9.76
N ARG A 70 33.93 24.90 -8.61
CA ARG A 70 34.35 23.60 -8.08
C ARG A 70 33.15 22.79 -7.59
N THR A 71 32.24 23.42 -6.84
CA THR A 71 31.01 22.78 -6.36
C THR A 71 30.10 22.38 -7.51
N ALA A 72 29.94 23.23 -8.54
CA ALA A 72 29.16 22.90 -9.73
C ALA A 72 29.75 21.70 -10.50
N ARG A 73 31.09 21.59 -10.56
CA ARG A 73 31.77 20.42 -11.15
C ARG A 73 31.54 19.16 -10.32
N GLN A 74 31.59 19.27 -9.00
CA GLN A 74 31.33 18.15 -8.10
C GLN A 74 29.88 17.67 -8.18
N VAL A 75 28.90 18.57 -8.19
CA VAL A 75 27.48 18.23 -8.32
C VAL A 75 27.20 17.55 -9.67
N ARG A 76 27.82 18.01 -10.77
CA ARG A 76 27.70 17.33 -12.06
C ARG A 76 28.29 15.92 -12.03
N ALA A 77 29.48 15.75 -11.46
CA ALA A 77 30.10 14.43 -11.34
C ALA A 77 29.27 13.46 -10.48
N GLU A 78 28.67 13.94 -9.38
CA GLU A 78 27.75 13.15 -8.56
C GLU A 78 26.43 12.85 -9.30
N MET A 79 25.88 13.80 -10.06
CA MET A 79 24.70 13.54 -10.90
C MET A 79 24.98 12.50 -11.99
N ASP A 80 26.17 12.53 -12.61
CA ASP A 80 26.59 11.54 -13.60
C ASP A 80 26.74 10.16 -12.96
N LYS A 81 27.29 10.10 -11.73
CA LYS A 81 27.38 8.87 -10.94
C LYS A 81 26.00 8.33 -10.54
N VAL A 82 25.10 9.18 -10.08
CA VAL A 82 23.70 8.81 -9.76
C VAL A 82 22.97 8.34 -11.02
N ARG A 83 23.19 8.97 -12.17
CA ARG A 83 22.64 8.47 -13.45
C ARG A 83 23.20 7.11 -13.83
N LEU A 84 24.49 6.88 -13.64
CA LEU A 84 25.14 5.61 -13.90
C LEU A 84 24.58 4.51 -12.97
N GLU A 85 24.40 4.83 -11.70
CA GLU A 85 23.88 3.92 -10.68
C GLU A 85 22.38 3.64 -10.86
N LEU A 86 21.59 4.65 -11.23
CA LEU A 86 20.16 4.52 -11.51
C LEU A 86 19.94 3.76 -12.83
N ALA A 87 20.78 3.97 -13.85
CA ALA A 87 20.78 3.13 -15.05
C ALA A 87 21.15 1.68 -14.72
N GLY A 88 22.07 1.46 -13.76
CA GLY A 88 22.39 0.13 -13.23
C GLY A 88 21.28 -0.50 -12.38
N GLN A 89 20.45 0.29 -11.71
CA GLN A 89 19.29 -0.22 -10.96
C GLN A 89 18.05 -0.44 -11.84
N TYR A 90 17.90 0.31 -12.94
CA TYR A 90 16.88 0.03 -13.98
C TYR A 90 17.18 -1.25 -14.77
N VAL A 91 18.39 -1.79 -14.60
CA VAL A 91 18.86 -3.12 -15.03
C VAL A 91 18.46 -4.21 -14.01
N ALA A 92 17.70 -3.94 -12.94
CA ALA A 92 17.03 -5.01 -12.17
C ALA A 92 15.77 -5.60 -12.87
N VAL A 93 15.48 -5.16 -14.10
CA VAL A 93 14.66 -5.89 -15.11
C VAL A 93 15.55 -6.73 -16.05
N SER A 94 16.87 -6.63 -15.91
CA SER A 94 17.86 -7.28 -16.77
C SER A 94 18.04 -8.76 -16.51
N ASP A 95 17.59 -9.34 -15.39
CA ASP A 95 17.64 -10.80 -15.28
C ASP A 95 16.72 -11.45 -16.33
N PHE A 96 15.55 -10.85 -16.61
CA PHE A 96 14.69 -11.28 -17.71
C PHE A 96 15.25 -10.90 -19.08
N GLY A 97 15.80 -9.68 -19.22
CA GLY A 97 16.37 -9.21 -20.49
C GLY A 97 17.64 -9.97 -20.91
N THR A 98 18.52 -10.28 -19.96
CA THR A 98 19.74 -11.08 -20.17
C THR A 98 19.38 -12.54 -20.41
N TYR A 99 18.36 -13.08 -19.72
CA TYR A 99 17.82 -14.41 -20.02
C TYR A 99 17.24 -14.47 -21.44
N LEU A 100 16.42 -13.50 -21.85
CA LEU A 100 15.89 -13.39 -23.23
C LEU A 100 16.98 -13.26 -24.29
N GLN A 101 18.02 -12.46 -24.01
CA GLN A 101 19.14 -12.27 -24.93
C GLN A 101 20.00 -13.53 -25.07
N GLN A 102 20.29 -14.22 -23.96
CA GLN A 102 21.00 -15.51 -23.99
C GLN A 102 20.15 -16.60 -24.66
N LEU A 103 18.83 -16.61 -24.43
CA LEU A 103 17.91 -17.51 -25.13
C LEU A 103 17.87 -17.25 -26.64
N ASN A 104 17.73 -15.99 -27.07
CA ASN A 104 17.68 -15.65 -28.49
C ASN A 104 18.99 -16.03 -29.20
N ALA A 105 20.13 -15.80 -28.55
CA ALA A 105 21.42 -16.21 -29.09
C ALA A 105 21.57 -17.75 -29.21
N ALA A 106 20.94 -18.53 -28.31
CA ALA A 106 20.91 -19.99 -28.38
C ALA A 106 19.91 -20.51 -29.44
N ILE A 107 18.83 -19.77 -29.72
CA ILE A 107 17.80 -20.10 -30.71
C ILE A 107 18.30 -19.90 -32.15
N GLU A 108 19.04 -18.83 -32.41
CA GLU A 108 19.57 -18.54 -33.75
C GLU A 108 20.72 -19.47 -34.17
N GLY A 109 21.38 -20.12 -33.22
CA GLY A 109 22.60 -20.91 -33.45
C GLY A 109 22.44 -22.44 -33.52
N ASP A 110 21.38 -23.04 -32.95
CA ASP A 110 21.33 -24.51 -32.76
C ASP A 110 19.90 -25.09 -32.79
N ALA A 111 19.71 -26.22 -33.48
CA ALA A 111 18.44 -26.96 -33.51
C ALA A 111 18.03 -27.49 -32.11
N ALA A 112 19.00 -27.63 -31.20
CA ALA A 112 18.75 -27.94 -29.79
C ALA A 112 18.10 -26.77 -29.03
N GLY A 113 18.39 -25.51 -29.40
CA GLY A 113 17.80 -24.31 -28.79
C GLY A 113 16.30 -24.18 -29.09
N ILE A 114 15.89 -24.51 -30.31
CA ILE A 114 14.47 -24.60 -30.70
C ILE A 114 13.75 -25.69 -29.88
N SER A 115 14.39 -26.84 -29.67
CA SER A 115 13.82 -27.93 -28.85
C SER A 115 13.71 -27.54 -27.37
N GLN A 116 14.68 -26.77 -26.84
CA GLN A 116 14.61 -26.23 -25.49
C GLN A 116 13.52 -25.15 -25.35
N TYR A 117 13.31 -24.33 -26.37
CA TYR A 117 12.21 -23.37 -26.43
C TYR A 117 10.84 -24.06 -26.40
N TYR A 118 10.65 -25.12 -27.18
CA TYR A 118 9.42 -25.91 -27.13
C TYR A 118 9.19 -26.58 -25.78
N ARG A 119 10.24 -27.08 -25.12
CA ARG A 119 10.14 -27.61 -23.74
C ARG A 119 9.76 -26.52 -22.75
N PHE A 120 10.44 -25.38 -22.78
CA PHE A 120 10.13 -24.25 -21.91
C PHE A 120 8.70 -23.73 -22.10
N LEU A 121 8.22 -23.58 -23.35
CA LEU A 121 6.84 -23.20 -23.61
C LEU A 121 5.85 -24.24 -23.09
N SER A 122 6.16 -25.53 -23.23
CA SER A 122 5.33 -26.62 -22.69
C SER A 122 5.30 -26.64 -21.17
N ASP A 123 6.44 -26.41 -20.52
CA ASP A 123 6.54 -26.32 -19.07
C ASP A 123 5.76 -25.10 -18.57
N LEU A 124 5.93 -23.95 -19.22
CA LEU A 124 5.20 -22.72 -18.89
C LEU A 124 3.70 -22.88 -19.09
N GLN A 125 3.26 -23.58 -20.14
CA GLN A 125 1.85 -23.90 -20.34
C GLN A 125 1.31 -24.81 -19.22
N THR A 126 2.09 -25.82 -18.82
CA THR A 126 1.73 -26.72 -17.70
C THR A 126 1.65 -25.96 -16.38
N ASP A 127 2.60 -25.06 -16.13
CA ASP A 127 2.61 -24.19 -14.94
C ASP A 127 1.41 -23.22 -14.95
N VAL A 128 1.08 -22.65 -16.11
CA VAL A 128 -0.12 -21.80 -16.26
C VAL A 128 -1.39 -22.59 -16.02
N ASP A 129 -1.50 -23.81 -16.54
CA ASP A 129 -2.66 -24.67 -16.31
C ASP A 129 -2.78 -25.06 -14.83
N ALA A 130 -1.66 -25.40 -14.17
CA ALA A 130 -1.62 -25.71 -12.74
C ALA A 130 -2.00 -24.50 -11.87
N VAL A 131 -1.47 -23.31 -12.19
CA VAL A 131 -1.84 -22.06 -11.52
C VAL A 131 -3.30 -21.72 -11.75
N THR A 132 -3.81 -21.93 -12.97
CA THR A 132 -5.23 -21.72 -13.31
C THR A 132 -6.12 -22.64 -12.49
N ALA A 133 -5.81 -23.94 -12.42
CA ALA A 133 -6.55 -24.90 -11.61
C ALA A 133 -6.49 -24.58 -10.11
N ALA A 134 -5.32 -24.16 -9.61
CA ALA A 134 -5.17 -23.72 -8.21
C ALA A 134 -6.00 -22.45 -7.92
N PHE A 135 -6.03 -21.51 -8.87
CA PHE A 135 -6.83 -20.29 -8.76
C PHE A 135 -8.32 -20.57 -8.85
N GLU A 136 -8.76 -21.47 -9.73
CA GLU A 136 -10.16 -21.92 -9.80
C GLU A 136 -10.61 -22.61 -8.51
N SER A 137 -9.76 -23.46 -7.94
CA SER A 137 -10.00 -24.09 -6.64
C SER A 137 -10.11 -23.05 -5.52
N TYR A 138 -9.17 -22.10 -5.43
CA TYR A 138 -9.25 -20.98 -4.49
C TYR A 138 -10.53 -20.14 -4.68
N ARG A 139 -10.92 -19.89 -5.92
CA ARG A 139 -12.13 -19.14 -6.29
C ARG A 139 -13.42 -19.86 -5.88
N VAL A 140 -13.44 -21.19 -5.96
CA VAL A 140 -14.60 -21.97 -5.50
C VAL A 140 -14.60 -22.07 -3.97
N ASP A 141 -13.45 -22.38 -3.36
CA ASP A 141 -13.32 -22.69 -1.94
C ASP A 141 -13.36 -21.47 -1.01
N THR A 142 -12.94 -20.30 -1.47
CA THR A 142 -12.92 -19.07 -0.64
C THR A 142 -13.97 -18.07 -1.11
N GLU A 143 -14.07 -17.88 -2.41
CA GLU A 143 -14.95 -16.88 -3.02
C GLU A 143 -16.41 -17.37 -3.08
N GLY A 144 -16.67 -18.68 -3.17
CA GLY A 144 -18.02 -19.23 -3.10
C GLY A 144 -18.71 -18.99 -1.74
N TYR A 145 -17.91 -18.86 -0.66
CA TYR A 145 -18.44 -18.72 0.69
C TYR A 145 -18.46 -17.28 1.20
N ILE A 146 -17.57 -16.42 0.71
CA ILE A 146 -17.46 -15.02 1.14
C ILE A 146 -17.38 -14.12 -0.09
N ARG A 147 -18.34 -13.19 -0.22
CA ARG A 147 -18.40 -12.19 -1.29
C ARG A 147 -18.46 -10.79 -0.72
N THR A 148 -17.72 -9.87 -1.34
CA THR A 148 -17.81 -8.43 -1.06
C THR A 148 -18.51 -7.72 -2.22
N GLY A 149 -19.30 -6.71 -1.91
CA GLY A 149 -20.06 -5.98 -2.92
C GLY A 149 -21.36 -5.41 -2.35
N ILE A 150 -22.33 -5.19 -3.23
CA ILE A 150 -23.67 -4.78 -2.84
C ILE A 150 -24.43 -6.02 -2.39
N VAL A 151 -24.85 -6.05 -1.13
CA VAL A 151 -25.53 -7.21 -0.52
C VAL A 151 -27.03 -7.00 -0.39
N SER A 152 -27.49 -5.76 -0.46
CA SER A 152 -28.90 -5.38 -0.49
C SER A 152 -29.05 -3.94 -1.00
N TYR A 153 -30.29 -3.53 -1.22
CA TYR A 153 -30.66 -2.14 -1.52
C TYR A 153 -31.61 -1.63 -0.44
N ASP A 154 -31.37 -0.41 0.04
CA ASP A 154 -32.33 0.36 0.83
C ASP A 154 -33.03 1.34 -0.11
N GLY A 155 -34.17 0.90 -0.67
CA GLY A 155 -34.81 1.58 -1.80
C GLY A 155 -33.90 1.59 -3.03
N ALA A 156 -33.43 2.78 -3.44
CA ALA A 156 -32.50 2.96 -4.55
C ALA A 156 -31.02 3.05 -4.10
N VAL A 157 -30.75 3.01 -2.79
CA VAL A 157 -29.40 3.18 -2.25
C VAL A 157 -28.72 1.81 -2.11
N PRO A 158 -27.58 1.57 -2.77
CA PRO A 158 -26.86 0.31 -2.63
C PRO A 158 -26.23 0.21 -1.23
N VAL A 159 -26.42 -0.94 -0.58
CA VAL A 159 -25.81 -1.25 0.71
C VAL A 159 -24.61 -2.16 0.48
N TYR A 160 -23.42 -1.61 0.67
CA TYR A 160 -22.17 -2.35 0.56
C TYR A 160 -21.88 -3.16 1.83
N GLY A 161 -21.37 -4.37 1.62
CA GLY A 161 -21.05 -5.26 2.72
C GLY A 161 -20.29 -6.51 2.31
N VAL A 162 -20.22 -7.44 3.26
CA VAL A 162 -19.69 -8.78 3.08
C VAL A 162 -20.85 -9.77 3.24
N ALA A 163 -21.09 -10.59 2.23
CA ALA A 163 -22.01 -11.72 2.31
C ALA A 163 -21.22 -13.00 2.59
N VAL A 164 -21.73 -13.79 3.52
CA VAL A 164 -21.23 -15.13 3.87
C VAL A 164 -22.35 -16.12 3.61
N GLY A 165 -22.06 -17.20 2.89
CA GLY A 165 -23.05 -18.19 2.49
C GLY A 165 -22.43 -19.37 1.77
N GLN A 166 -23.21 -20.08 0.96
CA GLN A 166 -22.72 -21.16 0.11
C GLN A 166 -23.16 -20.89 -1.33
N ASP A 167 -22.27 -21.12 -2.29
CA ASP A 167 -22.53 -20.92 -3.73
C ASP A 167 -23.05 -19.52 -4.03
N LEU A 168 -22.40 -18.50 -3.46
CA LEU A 168 -22.80 -17.10 -3.62
C LEU A 168 -22.56 -16.62 -5.05
N ALA A 169 -23.64 -16.26 -5.74
CA ALA A 169 -23.60 -15.68 -7.08
C ALA A 169 -23.38 -14.17 -7.03
N VAL A 170 -22.68 -13.65 -8.04
CA VAL A 170 -22.46 -12.22 -8.23
C VAL A 170 -22.93 -11.82 -9.62
N GLN A 171 -23.71 -10.76 -9.70
CA GLN A 171 -24.13 -10.12 -10.93
C GLN A 171 -23.46 -8.76 -11.06
N GLU A 172 -22.98 -8.42 -12.25
CA GLU A 172 -22.60 -7.04 -12.55
C GLU A 172 -23.81 -6.26 -13.05
N VAL A 173 -24.09 -5.14 -12.37
CA VAL A 173 -25.14 -4.19 -12.73
C VAL A 173 -24.49 -2.81 -12.74
N ASP A 174 -24.50 -2.11 -13.87
CA ASP A 174 -23.89 -0.78 -14.04
C ASP A 174 -22.42 -0.68 -13.58
N GLY A 175 -21.65 -1.75 -13.79
CA GLY A 175 -20.24 -1.84 -13.37
C GLY A 175 -20.06 -2.06 -11.85
N GLN A 176 -21.14 -2.33 -11.12
CA GLN A 176 -21.10 -2.65 -9.69
C GLN A 176 -21.36 -4.15 -9.47
N ARG A 177 -20.59 -4.75 -8.56
CA ARG A 177 -20.76 -6.15 -8.16
C ARG A 177 -21.89 -6.25 -7.14
N VAL A 178 -23.00 -6.84 -7.55
CA VAL A 178 -24.16 -7.16 -6.71
C VAL A 178 -24.11 -8.63 -6.36
N VAL A 179 -24.09 -8.95 -5.07
CA VAL A 179 -24.20 -10.32 -4.60
C VAL A 179 -25.67 -10.68 -4.59
N GLU A 180 -26.05 -11.75 -5.30
CA GLU A 180 -27.42 -12.22 -5.33
C GLU A 180 -27.82 -12.67 -3.92
N GLN A 181 -28.95 -12.16 -3.41
CA GLN A 181 -29.45 -12.47 -2.06
C GLN A 181 -30.09 -13.86 -2.02
N LYS A 182 -29.25 -14.86 -2.23
CA LYS A 182 -29.61 -16.26 -2.26
C LYS A 182 -28.53 -17.04 -1.52
N ASN A 183 -28.96 -17.99 -0.69
CA ASN A 183 -28.06 -18.81 0.13
C ASN A 183 -27.19 -18.01 1.12
N PHE A 184 -27.61 -16.79 1.49
CA PHE A 184 -26.94 -16.04 2.54
C PHE A 184 -27.09 -16.80 3.86
N ARG A 185 -26.03 -16.78 4.66
CA ARG A 185 -26.01 -17.22 6.06
C ARG A 185 -25.77 -16.04 6.98
N ALA A 186 -24.89 -15.12 6.58
CA ALA A 186 -24.73 -13.85 7.26
C ALA A 186 -24.38 -12.72 6.28
N THR A 187 -24.76 -11.49 6.61
CA THR A 187 -24.31 -10.29 5.90
C THR A 187 -23.80 -9.25 6.89
N PHE A 188 -22.64 -8.67 6.60
CA PHE A 188 -21.99 -7.63 7.38
C PHE A 188 -22.07 -6.31 6.61
N THR A 189 -22.82 -5.35 7.13
CA THR A 189 -22.93 -4.00 6.58
C THR A 189 -22.51 -2.98 7.63
N ALA A 190 -22.33 -1.73 7.23
CA ALA A 190 -21.98 -0.65 8.17
C ALA A 190 -23.03 -0.46 9.28
N ALA A 191 -24.30 -0.77 9.01
CA ALA A 191 -25.41 -0.51 9.93
C ALA A 191 -25.95 -1.78 10.63
N LYS A 192 -25.73 -2.96 10.03
CA LYS A 192 -26.41 -4.19 10.44
C LYS A 192 -25.55 -5.43 10.18
N LEU A 193 -25.50 -6.31 11.18
CA LEU A 193 -25.09 -7.70 11.02
C LEU A 193 -26.36 -8.56 10.97
N SER A 194 -26.62 -9.22 9.86
CA SER A 194 -27.81 -10.04 9.67
C SER A 194 -27.49 -11.52 9.54
N PHE A 195 -28.40 -12.36 10.01
CA PHE A 195 -28.40 -13.81 9.84
C PHE A 195 -29.58 -14.20 8.95
N TRP A 196 -29.31 -15.11 8.03
CA TRP A 196 -30.22 -15.46 6.96
C TRP A 196 -30.46 -16.97 6.91
N GLN A 197 -31.69 -17.33 6.57
CA GLN A 197 -32.05 -18.66 6.09
C GLN A 197 -32.59 -18.49 4.67
N ASP A 198 -31.76 -18.89 3.70
CA ASP A 198 -32.02 -18.70 2.27
C ASP A 198 -32.22 -17.23 1.91
N ALA A 199 -33.46 -16.80 1.67
CA ALA A 199 -33.83 -15.41 1.35
C ALA A 199 -34.50 -14.68 2.52
N VAL A 200 -34.62 -15.31 3.69
CA VAL A 200 -35.34 -14.76 4.86
C VAL A 200 -34.34 -14.33 5.94
N GLU A 201 -34.42 -13.07 6.36
CA GLU A 201 -33.67 -12.58 7.52
C GLU A 201 -34.31 -13.10 8.80
N VAL A 202 -33.61 -13.96 9.53
CA VAL A 202 -34.14 -14.62 10.74
C VAL A 202 -33.74 -13.88 12.02
N ALA A 203 -32.60 -13.18 12.00
CA ALA A 203 -32.14 -12.36 13.10
C ALA A 203 -31.15 -11.30 12.61
N TYR A 204 -31.00 -10.20 13.34
CA TYR A 204 -29.98 -9.20 13.07
C TYR A 204 -29.59 -8.39 14.30
N VAL A 205 -28.38 -7.84 14.29
CA VAL A 205 -27.86 -6.90 15.28
C VAL A 205 -27.76 -5.52 14.64
N SER A 206 -28.43 -4.54 15.24
CA SER A 206 -28.34 -3.13 14.86
C SER A 206 -28.74 -2.24 16.03
N ASN A 207 -28.26 -0.99 16.08
CA ASN A 207 -28.61 -0.01 17.12
C ASN A 207 -28.50 -0.58 18.55
N ASN A 208 -27.40 -1.30 18.83
CA ASN A 208 -27.12 -1.94 20.12
C ASN A 208 -28.17 -2.96 20.59
N ARG A 209 -28.96 -3.53 19.66
CA ARG A 209 -30.00 -4.52 19.95
C ARG A 209 -29.87 -5.72 19.01
N LEU A 210 -30.21 -6.89 19.54
CA LEU A 210 -30.44 -8.11 18.78
C LEU A 210 -31.94 -8.27 18.54
N TYR A 211 -32.32 -8.41 17.28
CA TYR A 211 -33.68 -8.66 16.83
C TYR A 211 -33.75 -10.09 16.29
N ILE A 212 -34.77 -10.85 16.69
CA ILE A 212 -34.96 -12.24 16.30
C ILE A 212 -36.43 -12.39 15.91
N ALA A 213 -36.70 -12.95 14.72
CA ALA A 213 -38.07 -13.16 14.24
C ALA A 213 -38.78 -14.24 15.07
N ASP A 214 -38.14 -15.41 15.19
CA ASP A 214 -38.62 -16.55 15.96
C ASP A 214 -37.44 -17.24 16.67
N ILE A 215 -37.67 -17.76 17.88
CA ILE A 215 -36.64 -18.44 18.68
C ILE A 215 -37.17 -19.71 19.34
N THR A 216 -36.42 -20.81 19.16
CA THR A 216 -36.55 -22.02 19.97
C THR A 216 -35.30 -22.16 20.83
N VAL A 217 -35.49 -22.25 22.15
CA VAL A 217 -34.38 -22.31 23.12
C VAL A 217 -34.20 -23.76 23.57
N LEU A 218 -33.00 -24.31 23.37
CA LEU A 218 -32.69 -25.72 23.69
C LEU A 218 -32.34 -25.97 25.17
N ARG A 219 -31.95 -24.92 25.91
CA ARG A 219 -31.52 -25.03 27.32
C ARG A 219 -32.26 -24.03 28.20
N SER A 220 -31.81 -22.79 28.22
CA SER A 220 -32.42 -21.72 29.01
C SER A 220 -32.01 -20.34 28.49
N VAL A 221 -32.78 -19.32 28.87
CA VAL A 221 -32.44 -17.92 28.64
C VAL A 221 -32.15 -17.28 29.99
N ALA A 222 -30.93 -16.80 30.19
CA ALA A 222 -30.57 -16.07 31.40
C ALA A 222 -30.76 -14.56 31.21
N VAL A 223 -31.43 -13.91 32.17
CA VAL A 223 -31.61 -12.46 32.24
C VAL A 223 -31.13 -11.99 33.60
N GLY A 224 -29.86 -11.56 33.67
CA GLY A 224 -29.21 -11.22 34.94
C GLY A 224 -29.08 -12.44 35.85
N ARG A 225 -29.66 -12.38 37.06
CA ARG A 225 -29.69 -13.48 38.04
C ARG A 225 -30.96 -14.34 37.94
N TRP A 226 -31.71 -14.21 36.85
CA TRP A 226 -32.89 -15.02 36.56
C TRP A 226 -32.64 -15.90 35.35
N GLU A 227 -33.23 -17.08 35.36
CA GLU A 227 -33.25 -18.04 34.27
C GLU A 227 -34.70 -18.32 33.86
N ILE A 228 -34.98 -18.24 32.55
CA ILE A 228 -36.21 -18.76 31.97
C ILE A 228 -35.99 -20.25 31.73
N ALA A 229 -36.68 -21.07 32.52
CA ALA A 229 -36.57 -22.52 32.51
C ALA A 229 -37.85 -23.15 31.97
N ASP A 230 -37.71 -24.27 31.25
CA ASP A 230 -38.82 -25.12 30.85
C ASP A 230 -39.01 -26.23 31.89
N LYS A 231 -39.87 -25.98 32.89
CA LYS A 231 -40.25 -26.95 33.92
C LYS A 231 -41.75 -27.20 33.84
N SER A 232 -42.18 -27.95 32.83
CA SER A 232 -43.60 -28.23 32.56
C SER A 232 -44.43 -26.98 32.24
N GLY A 233 -43.81 -26.00 31.57
CA GLY A 233 -44.37 -24.68 31.29
C GLY A 233 -43.32 -23.56 31.46
N LEU A 234 -43.75 -22.32 31.24
CA LEU A 234 -42.89 -21.15 31.41
C LEU A 234 -42.62 -20.90 32.91
N ALA A 235 -41.37 -21.09 33.34
CA ALA A 235 -40.92 -20.81 34.69
C ALA A 235 -39.77 -19.79 34.71
N PHE A 236 -39.77 -18.95 35.75
CA PHE A 236 -38.65 -18.04 36.04
C PHE A 236 -37.98 -18.50 37.33
N GLN A 237 -36.72 -18.87 37.25
CA GLN A 237 -35.92 -19.36 38.37
C GLN A 237 -34.83 -18.35 38.74
N TRP A 238 -34.70 -18.02 40.02
CA TRP A 238 -33.55 -17.25 40.51
C TRP A 238 -32.32 -18.16 40.60
N ILE A 239 -31.21 -17.70 40.04
CA ILE A 239 -29.91 -18.40 40.02
C ILE A 239 -28.81 -17.62 40.75
N GLY A 240 -29.17 -16.54 41.44
CA GLY A 240 -28.25 -15.88 42.37
C GLY A 240 -28.13 -16.72 43.65
N GLY A 241 -26.91 -17.04 44.07
CA GLY A 241 -26.67 -17.70 45.36
C GLY A 241 -27.23 -16.96 46.56
#